data_AF-A0ABC9NBV6-F1
#
_entry.id   AF-A0ABC9NBV6-F1
#
_cell.length_a   1.000
_cell.length_b   1.000
_cell.length_c   1.000
_cell.angle_alpha   90.00
_cell.angle_beta   90.00
_cell.angle_gamma   90.00
#
_symmetry.space_group_name_H-M   'P 1'
#
loop_
_entity.id
_entity.type
_entity.pdbx_description
1 polymer ?
#
loop_
_entity_poly.entity_id
_entity_poly.type
_entity_poly.pdbx_seq_one_letter_code
_entity_poly.pdbx_strand_id
1 'polypeptide(L)' 'MHTVHEFVTLSFKKVGVELCWEGEGVNEKGIDVKTGRTQVEIDINIFVLVRLSSCWEIL' A
#
# COMPACT_ATOMS: atom_id res chain seq x y z
N MET A 1 6.45 -15.68 9.91
CA MET A 1 5.57 -14.51 9.90
C MET A 1 5.72 -13.86 8.54
N HIS A 2 4.66 -13.79 7.74
CA HIS A 2 4.68 -13.03 6.49
C HIS A 2 4.02 -11.67 6.78
N THR A 3 4.77 -10.59 6.63
CA THR A 3 4.25 -9.23 6.81
C THR A 3 3.58 -8.76 5.52
N VAL A 4 2.69 -7.77 5.62
CA VAL A 4 2.06 -7.13 4.46
C VAL A 4 3.13 -6.61 3.48
N HIS A 5 4.25 -6.10 4.01
CA HIS A 5 5.40 -5.65 3.23
C HIS A 5 5.97 -6.73 2.30
N GLU A 6 6.16 -7.96 2.79
CA GLU A 6 6.69 -9.07 2.00
C GLU A 6 5.70 -9.46 0.89
N PHE A 7 4.41 -9.50 1.19
CA PHE A 7 3.37 -9.80 0.21
C PHE A 7 3.30 -8.74 -0.91
N VAL A 8 3.35 -7.46 -0.53
CA VAL A 8 3.34 -6.34 -1.47
C VAL A 8 4.58 -6.40 -2.35
N THR A 9 5.77 -6.53 -1.75
CA THR A 9 7.03 -6.63 -2.49
C THR A 9 7.02 -7.77 -3.51
N LEU A 10 6.51 -8.95 -3.13
CA LEU A 10 6.40 -10.10 -4.04
C LEU A 10 5.38 -9.87 -5.16
N SER A 11 4.24 -9.26 -4.85
CA SER A 11 3.19 -8.97 -5.83
C SER A 11 3.68 -7.99 -6.89
N PHE A 12 4.32 -6.89 -6.49
CA PHE A 12 4.89 -5.91 -7.41
C PHE A 12 6.07 -6.48 -8.21
N LYS A 13 6.89 -7.34 -7.60
CA LYS A 13 7.97 -8.05 -8.31
C LYS A 13 7.43 -8.94 -9.44
N LYS A 14 6.27 -9.57 -9.27
CA LYS A 14 5.62 -10.36 -10.33
C LYS A 14 5.15 -9.52 -11.52
N VAL A 15 4.80 -8.25 -11.29
CA VAL A 15 4.42 -7.28 -12.33
C VAL A 15 5.65 -6.55 -12.89
N GLY A 16 6.86 -6.85 -12.41
CA GLY A 16 8.11 -6.24 -12.87
C GLY A 16 8.36 -4.84 -12.32
N VAL A 17 7.71 -4.49 -11.21
CA VAL A 17 7.90 -3.27 -10.44
C VAL A 17 8.79 -3.58 -9.25
N GLU A 18 9.87 -2.82 -9.10
CA GLU A 18 10.79 -2.93 -7.97
C GLU A 18 10.48 -1.80 -7.00
N LEU A 19 10.08 -2.14 -5.78
CA LEU A 19 9.74 -1.17 -4.74
C LEU A 19 10.94 -0.97 -3.81
N CYS A 20 11.34 0.28 -3.64
CA CYS A 20 12.20 0.71 -2.56
C CYS A 20 11.31 1.22 -1.42
N TRP A 21 11.52 0.69 -0.22
CA TRP A 21 10.75 1.07 0.94
C TRP A 21 11.52 2.09 1.76
N GLU A 22 10.91 3.24 2.00
CA GLU A 22 11.46 4.32 2.81
C GLU A 22 10.48 4.70 3.92
N GLY A 23 11.02 5.04 5.09
CA GLY A 23 10.24 5.38 6.28
C GLY A 23 10.13 4.23 7.28
N GLU A 24 9.38 4.45 8.35
CA GLU A 24 9.17 3.47 9.43
C GLU A 24 7.72 3.53 9.93
N GLY A 25 7.10 2.35 10.09
CA GLY A 25 5.76 2.20 10.65
C GLY A 25 4.67 2.79 9.75
N VAL A 26 4.06 3.88 10.21
CA VAL A 26 2.88 4.51 9.57
C VAL A 26 3.24 5.56 8.53
N ASN A 27 4.53 5.85 8.39
CA ASN A 27 5.05 6.75 7.36
C ASN A 27 5.83 5.95 6.30
N GLU A 28 5.67 4.63 6.29
CA GLU A 28 6.38 3.76 5.38
C GLU A 28 5.73 3.82 3.98
N LYS A 29 6.59 4.03 2.98
CA LYS A 29 6.19 4.23 1.58
C LYS A 29 6.98 3.30 0.67
N GLY A 30 6.27 2.62 -0.21
CA GLY A 30 6.83 1.84 -1.31
C GLY A 30 6.93 2.72 -2.56
N ILE A 31 8.16 3.06 -2.94
CA ILE A 31 8.48 3.89 -4.10
C ILE A 31 8.96 2.98 -5.23
N ASP A 32 8.35 3.10 -6.41
CA ASP A 32 8.83 2.38 -7.58
C ASP A 32 10.15 2.96 -8.08
N VAL A 33 11.19 2.14 -8.08
CA VAL A 33 12.56 2.52 -8.48
C VAL A 33 12.61 2.98 -9.94
N LYS A 34 11.75 2.45 -10.81
CA LYS A 34 11.76 2.80 -12.25
C LYS A 34 11.11 4.14 -12.54
N THR A 35 10.03 4.46 -11.84
CA THR A 35 9.25 5.68 -12.10
C THR A 35 9.52 6.80 -11.10
N GLY A 36 10.13 6.48 -9.96
CA GLY A 36 10.33 7.39 -8.84
C GLY A 36 9.02 7.82 -8.16
N ARG A 37 7.91 7.13 -8.45
CA ARG A 37 6.59 7.46 -7.91
C ARG A 37 6.27 6.56 -6.72
N THR A 38 5.63 7.13 -5.71
CA THR A 38 5.07 6.37 -4.60
C THR A 38 3.89 5.54 -5.09
N GLN A 39 4.00 4.22 -5.01
CA GLN A 39 2.95 3.27 -5.41
C GLN A 39 2.18 2.71 -4.22
N VAL A 40 2.81 2.71 -3.05
CA VAL A 40 2.23 2.16 -1.83
C VAL A 40 2.53 3.11 -0.67
N GLU A 41 1.51 3.45 0.10
CA GLU A 41 1.65 4.20 1.34
C GLU A 41 0.90 3.44 2.43
N ILE A 42 1.55 3.27 3.58
CA ILE A 42 0.91 2.65 4.74
C ILE A 42 0.23 3.75 5.53
N ASP A 43 -1.10 3.71 5.61
CA ASP A 43 -1.87 4.64 6.43
C ASP A 43 -2.57 3.87 7.56
N ILE A 44 -2.43 4.35 8.79
CA ILE A 44 -3.08 3.74 9.96
C ILE A 44 -4.61 3.76 9.84
N ASN A 45 -5.14 4.72 9.09
CA ASN A 45 -6.57 4.89 8.87
C ASN A 45 -7.13 3.82 7.92
N ILE A 46 -6.28 3.10 7.16
CA ILE A 46 -6.72 1.99 6.31
C ILE A 46 -7.02 0.72 7.11
N PHE A 47 -6.56 0.64 8.37
CA PHE A 47 -6.84 -0.49 9.26
C PHE A 47 -8.18 -0.37 10.00
N VAL A 48 -8.83 0.80 9.96
CA VAL A 48 -10.19 0.99 10.48
C VAL A 48 -11.07 1.43 9.31
N LEU A 49 -11.94 0.51 8.88
CA LEU A 49 -12.96 0.68 7.83
C LEU A 49 -12.43 0.56 6.39
N VAL A 50 -12.74 -0.59 5.76
CA VAL A 50 -13.43 -0.52 4.47
C VAL A 50 -14.66 0.34 4.71
N ARG A 51 -14.53 1.66 4.55
CA ARG A 51 -15.66 2.56 4.60
C ARG A 51 -16.40 2.33 3.30
N LEU A 52 -17.39 1.44 3.36
CA LEU A 52 -18.52 1.39 2.43
C LEU A 52 -19.16 2.78 2.38
N SER A 53 -18.56 3.74 1.68
CA SER A 53 -19.13 5.07 1.45
C SER A 53 -19.51 5.27 -0.02
N SER A 54 -19.83 4.18 -0.74
CA SER A 54 -20.43 4.27 -2.07
C SER A 54 -21.57 3.27 -2.32
N CYS A 55 -22.32 2.88 -1.28
CA CYS A 55 -23.65 2.30 -1.48
C CYS A 55 -24.56 2.61 -0.29
N TRP A 56 -25.58 3.43 -0.58
CA TRP A 56 -26.87 3.58 0.10
C TRP A 56 -26.97 4.47 1.34
N GLU A 57 -27.14 5.78 1.10
CA GLU A 57 -28.22 6.53 1.76
C GLU A 57 -28.97 7.34 0.69
N ILE A 58 -29.83 6.63 -0.07
CA ILE A 58 -31.12 7.20 -0.49
C ILE A 58 -32.11 6.76 0.58
N LEU A 59 -32.37 7.63 1.54
CA LEU A 59 -33.68 7.83 2.15
C LEU A 59 -33.81 9.26 2.68
#